data_AF-A0A060YHS6-F1
#
_entry.id   AF-A0A060YHS6-F1
#
_cell.length_a   1.000
_cell.length_b   1.000
_cell.length_c   1.000
_cell.angle_alpha   90.00
_cell.angle_beta   90.00
_cell.angle_gamma   90.00
#
_symmetry.space_group_name_H-M   'P 1'
#
loop_
_entity.id
_entity.type
_entity.pdbx_description
1 polymer ?
#
loop_
_entity_poly.entity_id
_entity_poly.type
_entity_poly.pdbx_seq_one_letter_code
_entity_poly.pdbx_strand_id
1 'polypeptide(L)'
;MEANKAEGRGKGDHGMQIPGGPLDRQDSLHNMESLLPKAVKRRVYALKKLQVQCASIEAKFYEEVHELERKYAGLYQPLFDKRRDVVTATVEPTDEDCEWHNDREEEEELAVSELIGSNASCPSNIL
;
A
#
# COMPACT_ATOMS: atom_id res chain seq x y z
N MET A 1 38.03 -7.49 -17.64
CA MET A 1 37.94 -6.04 -17.93
C MET A 1 37.21 -5.97 -19.25
N GLU A 2 35.99 -5.46 -19.38
CA GLU A 2 35.45 -4.23 -18.79
C GLU A 2 33.96 -4.41 -18.48
N ALA A 3 33.55 -3.85 -17.35
CA ALA A 3 32.17 -3.76 -16.93
C ALA A 3 31.50 -2.58 -17.64
N ASN A 4 30.41 -2.82 -18.37
CA ASN A 4 29.54 -1.72 -18.80
C ASN A 4 28.47 -1.46 -17.74
N LYS A 5 28.51 -0.23 -17.28
CA LYS A 5 27.83 0.37 -16.14
C LYS A 5 26.35 0.59 -16.47
N ALA A 6 25.47 0.07 -15.62
CA ALA A 6 24.05 0.37 -15.66
C ALA A 6 23.80 1.83 -15.25
N GLU A 7 23.15 2.61 -16.11
CA GLU A 7 22.51 3.87 -15.73
C GLU A 7 21.02 3.78 -16.04
N GLY A 8 20.26 3.21 -15.10
CA GLY A 8 18.81 3.33 -15.04
C GLY A 8 18.43 4.46 -14.09
N ARG A 9 18.30 5.69 -14.60
CA ARG A 9 17.68 6.81 -13.87
C ARG A 9 16.18 6.59 -13.79
N GLY A 10 15.72 5.90 -12.75
CA GLY A 10 14.32 5.89 -12.33
C GLY A 10 14.05 7.06 -11.39
N LYS A 11 13.71 8.23 -11.93
CA LYS A 11 13.10 9.31 -11.13
C LYS A 11 11.66 8.91 -10.79
N GLY A 12 11.51 8.18 -9.70
CA GLY A 12 10.22 7.93 -9.04
C GLY A 12 10.04 8.88 -7.86
N ASP A 13 10.15 10.19 -8.09
CA ASP A 13 9.70 11.19 -7.12
C ASP A 13 8.18 11.24 -7.18
N HIS A 14 7.53 10.21 -6.64
CA HIS A 14 6.16 10.33 -6.17
C HIS A 14 6.26 10.65 -4.68
N GLY A 15 6.87 11.80 -4.38
CA GLY A 15 6.77 12.39 -3.06
C GLY A 15 5.29 12.49 -2.71
N MET A 16 4.90 11.78 -1.66
CA MET A 16 3.60 11.95 -1.03
C MET A 16 3.45 13.44 -0.77
N GLN A 17 2.58 14.09 -1.55
CA GLN A 17 2.14 15.44 -1.25
C GLN A 17 1.46 15.33 0.10
N ILE A 18 2.20 15.74 1.14
CA ILE A 18 1.66 15.98 2.47
C ILE A 18 0.45 16.91 2.26
N PRO A 19 -0.80 16.47 2.51
CA PRO A 19 -1.93 17.39 2.53
C PRO A 19 -1.79 18.21 3.82
N GLY A 20 -0.96 19.25 3.77
CA GLY A 20 -0.58 20.04 4.94
C GLY A 20 0.89 20.46 5.00
N GLY A 21 1.52 20.78 3.86
CA GLY A 21 2.80 21.50 3.87
C GLY A 21 2.73 22.78 4.75
N PRO A 22 3.87 23.34 5.18
CA PRO A 22 3.93 24.43 6.16
C PRO A 22 2.86 25.47 5.87
N LEU A 23 2.06 25.76 6.90
CA LEU A 23 1.04 26.82 6.88
C LEU A 23 1.69 28.21 6.75
N ASP A 24 2.50 28.44 5.72
CA ASP A 24 2.97 29.75 5.28
C ASP A 24 1.88 30.47 4.48
N ARG A 25 0.62 30.26 4.88
CA ARG A 25 -0.53 31.06 4.44
C ARG A 25 -0.71 32.25 5.40
N GLN A 26 0.38 32.91 5.78
CA GLN A 26 0.38 33.97 6.79
C GLN A 26 -0.08 35.34 6.26
N ASP A 27 -0.05 35.57 4.95
CA ASP A 27 -0.18 36.94 4.43
C ASP A 27 -1.62 37.45 4.30
N SER A 28 -2.64 36.58 4.29
CA SER A 28 -4.03 37.01 4.15
C SER A 28 -4.78 37.26 5.48
N LEU A 29 -4.24 36.77 6.61
CA LEU A 29 -4.93 36.81 7.92
C LEU A 29 -4.45 37.95 8.83
N HIS A 30 -3.30 38.55 8.51
CA HIS A 30 -2.66 39.59 9.31
C HIS A 30 -3.55 40.83 9.53
N ASN A 31 -4.39 41.15 8.53
CA ASN A 31 -5.30 42.29 8.60
C ASN A 31 -6.44 42.08 9.62
N MET A 32 -7.05 40.90 9.65
CA MET A 32 -8.15 40.60 10.58
C MET A 32 -7.67 40.49 12.03
N GLU A 33 -6.48 39.93 12.25
CA GLU A 33 -5.93 39.75 13.59
C GLU A 33 -5.61 41.09 14.27
N SER A 34 -5.27 42.12 13.50
CA SER A 34 -5.01 43.48 14.00
C SER A 34 -6.25 44.16 14.60
N LEU A 35 -7.45 43.84 14.09
CA LEU A 35 -8.73 44.42 14.51
C LEU A 35 -9.31 43.76 15.76
N LEU A 36 -8.74 42.64 16.21
CA LEU A 36 -9.27 41.89 17.36
C LEU A 36 -8.96 42.58 18.71
N PRO A 37 -9.89 42.55 19.67
CA PRO A 37 -9.64 42.99 21.04
C PRO A 37 -8.46 42.23 21.69
N LYS A 38 -7.73 42.89 22.59
CA LYS A 38 -6.52 42.35 23.24
C LYS A 38 -6.73 40.98 23.89
N ALA A 39 -7.88 40.77 24.54
CA ALA A 39 -8.21 39.48 25.17
C ALA A 39 -8.35 38.34 24.15
N VAL A 40 -8.91 38.64 22.97
CA VAL A 40 -9.08 37.67 21.88
C VAL A 40 -7.71 37.33 21.27
N LYS A 41 -6.88 38.34 20.98
CA LYS A 41 -5.50 38.14 20.47
C LYS A 41 -4.69 37.20 21.34
N ARG A 42 -4.75 37.37 22.68
CA ARG A 42 -4.04 36.48 23.62
C ARG A 42 -4.48 35.02 23.51
N ARG A 43 -5.79 34.77 23.33
CA ARG A 43 -6.30 33.41 23.13
C ARG A 43 -5.85 32.83 21.78
N VAL A 44 -5.92 33.61 20.71
CA VAL A 44 -5.46 33.18 19.38
C VAL A 44 -3.97 32.82 19.41
N TYR A 45 -3.12 33.63 20.06
CA TYR A 45 -1.71 33.30 20.21
C TYR A 45 -1.46 32.03 21.04
N ALA A 46 -2.22 31.82 22.10
CA ALA A 46 -2.15 30.57 22.86
C ALA A 46 -2.53 29.36 22.00
N LEU A 47 -3.59 29.47 21.19
CA LEU A 47 -4.01 28.42 20.27
C LEU A 47 -2.97 28.17 19.16
N LYS A 48 -2.38 29.22 18.58
CA LYS A 48 -1.29 29.07 17.61
C LYS A 48 -0.09 28.33 18.19
N LYS A 49 0.29 28.63 19.44
CA LYS A 49 1.37 27.90 20.12
C LYS A 49 1.04 26.42 20.29
N LEU A 50 -0.20 26.10 20.70
CA LEU A 50 -0.67 24.71 20.79
C LEU A 50 -0.67 24.02 19.42
N GLN A 51 -1.10 24.72 18.36
CA GLN A 51 -1.10 24.18 16.99
C GLN A 51 0.30 23.79 16.52
N VAL A 52 1.32 24.61 16.83
CA VAL A 52 2.72 24.28 16.50
C VAL A 52 3.18 23.02 17.24
N GLN A 53 2.74 22.83 18.50
CA GLN A 53 3.05 21.61 19.24
C GLN A 53 2.37 20.38 18.64
N CYS A 54 1.11 20.50 18.21
CA CYS A 54 0.41 19.45 17.47
C CYS A 54 1.15 19.09 16.17
N ALA A 55 1.50 20.08 15.36
CA ALA A 55 2.23 19.88 14.11
C ALA A 55 3.60 19.18 14.33
N SER A 56 4.27 19.47 15.45
CA SER A 56 5.52 18.77 15.80
C SER A 56 5.31 17.29 16.11
N ILE A 57 4.16 16.90 16.68
CA ILE A 57 3.83 15.51 16.95
C ILE A 57 3.45 14.82 15.63
N GLU A 58 2.64 15.48 14.80
CA GLU A 58 2.26 14.99 13.47
C GLU A 58 3.49 14.75 12.59
N ALA A 59 4.47 15.66 12.61
CA ALA A 59 5.72 15.48 11.86
C ALA A 59 6.46 14.20 12.24
N LYS A 60 6.56 13.89 13.55
CA LYS A 60 7.19 12.64 14.03
C LYS A 60 6.40 11.41 13.61
N PHE A 61 5.07 11.48 13.72
CA PHE A 61 4.21 10.38 13.27
C PHE A 61 4.42 10.07 11.79
N TYR A 62 4.46 11.08 10.93
CA TYR A 62 4.69 10.88 9.50
C TYR A 62 6.10 10.41 9.17
N GLU A 63 7.12 10.83 9.94
CA GLU A 63 8.47 10.30 9.83
C GLU A 63 8.51 8.79 10.09
N GLU A 64 7.88 8.33 11.17
CA GLU A 64 7.78 6.91 11.54
C GLU A 64 6.96 6.10 10.51
N VAL A 65 5.84 6.64 10.03
CA VAL A 65 5.06 6.01 8.96
C VAL A 65 5.90 5.87 7.70
N HIS A 66 6.65 6.91 7.32
CA HIS A 66 7.48 6.89 6.14
C HIS A 66 8.62 5.87 6.26
N GLU A 67 9.24 5.73 7.43
CA GLU A 67 10.20 4.67 7.73
C GLU A 67 9.58 3.27 7.59
N LEU A 68 8.36 3.09 8.08
CA LEU A 68 7.63 1.84 7.99
C LEU A 68 7.33 1.48 6.53
N GLU A 69 6.83 2.44 5.74
CA GLU A 69 6.57 2.28 4.31
C GLU A 69 7.84 1.86 3.57
N ARG A 70 8.97 2.53 3.82
CA ARG A 70 10.26 2.18 3.19
C ARG A 70 10.69 0.76 3.54
N LYS A 71 10.53 0.34 4.79
CA LYS A 71 10.86 -1.02 5.24
C LYS A 71 10.05 -2.06 4.47
N TYR A 72 8.73 -1.90 4.39
CA TYR A 72 7.87 -2.89 3.73
C TYR A 72 7.96 -2.83 2.21
N ALA A 73 8.19 -1.66 1.61
CA ALA A 73 8.47 -1.55 0.18
C ALA A 73 9.67 -2.41 -0.23
N GLY A 74 10.74 -2.43 0.58
CA GLY A 74 11.90 -3.31 0.36
C GLY A 74 11.56 -4.80 0.44
N LEU A 75 10.64 -5.20 1.31
CA LEU A 75 10.17 -6.59 1.42
C LEU A 75 9.30 -7.02 0.24
N TYR A 76 8.51 -6.10 -0.32
CA TYR A 76 7.69 -6.36 -1.50
C TYR A 76 8.50 -6.37 -2.80
N GLN A 77 9.61 -5.64 -2.86
CA GLN A 77 10.43 -5.54 -4.08
C GLN A 77 10.79 -6.89 -4.72
N PRO A 78 11.34 -7.90 -4.01
CA PRO A 78 11.63 -9.20 -4.62
C PRO A 78 10.39 -9.93 -5.12
N LEU A 79 9.23 -9.75 -4.48
CA LEU A 79 7.96 -10.33 -4.96
C LEU A 79 7.50 -9.65 -6.25
N PHE A 80 7.65 -8.33 -6.35
CA PHE A 80 7.35 -7.60 -7.57
C PHE A 80 8.32 -7.90 -8.70
N ASP A 81 9.59 -8.15 -8.38
CA ASP A 81 10.58 -8.62 -9.33
C ASP A 81 10.20 -10.01 -9.87
N LYS A 82 9.90 -10.98 -9.00
CA LYS A 82 9.38 -12.31 -9.43
C LYS A 82 8.14 -12.20 -10.30
N ARG A 83 7.16 -11.37 -9.89
CA ARG A 83 5.95 -11.14 -10.67
C ARG A 83 6.25 -10.55 -12.04
N ARG A 84 7.17 -9.58 -12.13
CA ARG A 84 7.60 -9.00 -13.41
C ARG A 84 8.21 -10.09 -14.29
N ASP A 85 9.06 -10.93 -13.73
CA ASP A 85 9.79 -11.94 -14.48
C ASP A 85 8.83 -12.99 -15.10
N VAL A 86 7.79 -13.38 -14.35
CA VAL A 86 6.68 -14.21 -14.84
C VAL A 86 5.84 -13.49 -15.90
N VAL A 87 5.39 -12.25 -15.64
CA VAL A 87 4.55 -11.49 -16.59
C VAL A 87 5.26 -11.21 -17.92
N THR A 88 6.58 -11.05 -17.88
CA THR A 88 7.41 -10.83 -19.08
C THR A 88 7.88 -12.13 -19.74
N ALA A 89 7.47 -13.29 -19.22
CA ALA A 89 7.88 -14.61 -19.69
C ALA A 89 9.41 -14.80 -19.73
N THR A 90 10.14 -14.11 -18.85
CA THR A 90 11.58 -14.32 -18.68
C THR A 90 11.90 -15.56 -17.84
N VAL A 91 10.95 -15.96 -16.99
CA VAL A 91 10.98 -17.18 -16.19
C VAL A 91 9.62 -17.87 -16.35
N GLU A 92 9.64 -19.17 -16.66
CA GLU A 92 8.44 -20.01 -16.63
C GLU A 92 8.18 -20.45 -15.18
N PRO A 93 6.98 -20.23 -14.62
CA PRO A 93 6.63 -20.71 -13.28
C PRO A 93 6.76 -22.22 -13.17
N THR A 94 7.18 -22.73 -12.01
CA THR A 94 7.13 -24.18 -11.74
C THR A 94 5.72 -24.61 -11.33
N ASP A 95 5.48 -25.92 -11.32
CA ASP A 95 4.20 -26.48 -10.86
C ASP A 95 3.93 -26.09 -9.40
N GLU A 96 4.96 -26.01 -8.54
CA GLU A 96 4.81 -25.54 -7.16
C GLU A 96 4.50 -24.03 -7.06
N ASP A 97 5.05 -23.19 -7.94
CA ASP A 97 4.74 -21.76 -7.97
C ASP A 97 3.28 -21.50 -8.40
N CYS A 98 2.67 -22.47 -9.10
CA CYS A 98 1.28 -22.43 -9.56
C CYS A 98 0.29 -23.00 -8.53
N GLU A 99 0.80 -23.62 -7.46
CA GLU A 99 -0.04 -24.19 -6.40
C GLU A 99 -0.67 -23.05 -5.58
N TRP A 100 -1.92 -22.75 -5.91
CA TRP A 100 -2.73 -21.77 -5.20
C TRP A 100 -3.89 -22.50 -4.53
N HIS A 101 -3.92 -22.52 -3.19
CA HIS A 101 -5.07 -23.03 -2.46
C HIS A 101 -6.25 -22.07 -2.66
N ASN A 102 -7.14 -22.44 -3.57
CA ASN A 102 -8.44 -21.83 -3.70
C ASN A 102 -9.43 -22.68 -2.91
N ASP A 103 -9.87 -22.20 -1.74
CA ASP A 103 -10.88 -22.88 -0.90
C ASP A 103 -12.14 -23.29 -1.69
N ARG A 104 -12.39 -22.64 -2.84
CA ARG A 104 -13.50 -22.90 -3.76
C ARG A 104 -13.23 -24.06 -4.74
N GLU A 105 -11.99 -24.30 -5.14
CA GLU A 105 -11.63 -25.41 -6.04
C GLU A 105 -11.65 -26.76 -5.31
N GLU A 106 -11.28 -26.78 -4.02
CA GLU A 106 -11.41 -27.97 -3.17
C GLU A 106 -12.87 -28.43 -3.04
N GLU A 107 -13.82 -27.49 -2.88
CA GLU A 107 -15.25 -27.80 -2.84
C GLU A 107 -15.79 -28.35 -4.18
N GLU A 108 -15.31 -27.78 -5.30
CA GLU A 108 -15.66 -28.25 -6.66
C GLU A 108 -15.06 -29.64 -6.96
N GLU A 109 -13.82 -29.93 -6.54
CA GLU A 109 -13.17 -31.24 -6.71
C GLU A 109 -13.82 -32.33 -5.85
N LEU A 110 -14.19 -32.01 -4.60
CA LEU A 110 -14.97 -32.88 -3.73
C LEU A 110 -16.34 -33.20 -4.34
N ALA A 111 -17.05 -32.20 -4.88
CA ALA A 111 -18.33 -32.39 -5.55
C ALA A 111 -18.22 -33.25 -6.82
N VAL A 112 -17.16 -33.08 -7.61
CA VAL A 112 -16.89 -33.90 -8.80
C VAL A 112 -16.57 -35.35 -8.42
N SER A 113 -15.78 -35.58 -7.37
CA SER A 113 -15.45 -36.92 -6.89
C SER A 113 -16.68 -37.72 -6.41
N GLU A 114 -17.63 -37.04 -5.75
CA GLU A 114 -18.88 -37.64 -5.26
C GLU A 114 -19.84 -38.03 -6.39
N LEU A 115 -19.85 -37.26 -7.49
CA LEU A 115 -20.60 -37.55 -8.71
C LEU A 115 -20.05 -38.76 -9.49
N ILE A 116 -18.73 -38.99 -9.46
CA ILE A 116 -18.11 -40.12 -10.17
C ILE A 116 -18.30 -41.44 -9.40
N GLY A 117 -18.31 -41.40 -8.07
CA GLY A 117 -18.51 -42.58 -7.21
C GLY A 117 -19.92 -43.17 -7.23
N SER A 118 -20.92 -42.40 -7.67
CA SER A 118 -22.34 -42.78 -7.64
C SER A 118 -22.86 -43.43 -8.93
N ASN A 119 -22.07 -43.48 -10.00
CA ASN A 119 -22.52 -43.99 -11.31
C ASN A 119 -22.17 -45.47 -11.60
N ALA A 120 -21.70 -46.23 -10.60
CA ALA A 120 -21.43 -47.66 -10.72
C ALA A 120 -22.52 -48.52 -10.06
N SER A 121 -23.78 -48.29 -10.41
CA SER A 121 -24.84 -49.28 -10.15
C SER A 121 -25.99 -49.07 -11.13
N CYS A 122 -25.82 -49.60 -12.35
CA CYS A 122 -26.96 -49.96 -13.17
C CYS A 122 -27.35 -51.41 -12.83
N PRO A 123 -28.39 -51.65 -12.01
CA PRO A 123 -28.98 -52.97 -11.97
C PRO A 123 -29.72 -53.18 -13.30
N SER A 124 -29.10 -53.91 -14.23
CA SER A 124 -29.80 -54.51 -15.36
C SER A 124 -30.83 -55.50 -14.80
N ASN A 125 -32.08 -55.06 -14.68
CA ASN A 125 -33.24 -55.93 -14.57
C ASN A 125 -34.41 -55.30 -15.34
N ILE A 126 -34.46 -55.57 -16.64
CA ILE A 126 -35.70 -55.56 -17.42
C ILE A 126 -35.68 -56.83 -18.28
N LEU A 127 -36.57 -57.74 -17.90
CA LEU A 127 -37.13 -58.91 -18.61
C LEU A 127 -36.18 -60.02 -19.09
#